data_AF-A0A0G0WNX3-F1
#
_entry.id   AF-A0A0G0WNX3-F1
#
_cell.length_a   1.000
_cell.length_b   1.000
_cell.length_c   1.000
_cell.angle_alpha   90.00
_cell.angle_beta   90.00
_cell.angle_gamma   90.00
#
_symmetry.space_group_name_H-M   'P 1'
#
loop_
_entity.id
_entity.type
_entity.pdbx_description
1 polymer ?
#
loop_
_entity_poly.entity_id
_entity_poly.type
_entity_poly.pdbx_seq_one_letter_code
_entity_poly.pdbx_strand_id
1 'polypeptide(L)'
;MINRGEQPRSDVIPAQYKGMPSEVIEELWQDPVYFDAKKNKLKTERRQQAIEVIKTGEEDREVGKERQLTERYACLPDGQKTEFPNAQKDAARVLNEHIQGQRDIDNLSPEESIVLGKLKTAYEDFKKENPDKPFIFDFSKDIDRKVYNNLAQRLAFKVLEDRQNVGDQEKANAIRTELGIPPREVKKEGLLLPEEERNSEVQRGGNETALSKLQQLIEARVLKSRNPQALRELFAKMVQKNDKGKIAEILVSEINQQKRQANYPINPNYQKAWERATKDPSLNHKEESGWIYRGNFSTKEKPTITRGSLNITLDENAIIELDSLIQGGVIDANYKFGESGTGAEASERHDAVTLYFLTEPTPEAIKALSDVAKKYYRGDDLIGRKISEGFYMSEVGSVSDTHARDLIQQLLAIDPELAKAMKVFLTSNKTGKERVAMSEAQFYSAKEMLNLFGVDINYNKDKGFEILKK
;
A
#
# COMPACT_ATOMS: atom_id res chain seq x y z
N MET A 1 -35.03 21.71 -17.86
CA MET A 1 -33.85 22.29 -17.16
C MET A 1 -32.82 21.20 -16.97
N ILE A 2 -31.63 21.45 -17.49
CA ILE A 2 -30.49 20.52 -17.59
C ILE A 2 -29.86 20.41 -16.20
N ASN A 3 -29.85 19.22 -15.59
CA ASN A 3 -28.90 18.95 -14.50
C ASN A 3 -27.69 18.26 -15.12
N ARG A 4 -26.64 19.06 -15.32
CA ARG A 4 -25.33 18.62 -15.81
C ARG A 4 -24.79 17.59 -14.83
N GLY A 5 -24.72 16.35 -15.28
CA GLY A 5 -23.89 15.34 -14.64
C GLY A 5 -22.45 15.81 -14.72
N GLU A 6 -21.90 16.25 -13.59
CA GLU A 6 -20.47 16.20 -13.39
C GLU A 6 -20.07 14.73 -13.41
N GLN A 7 -19.65 14.24 -14.58
CA GLN A 7 -18.87 13.03 -14.66
C GLN A 7 -17.61 13.26 -13.79
N PRO A 8 -17.36 12.44 -12.75
CA PRO A 8 -16.11 12.54 -12.01
C PRO A 8 -14.95 12.26 -12.96
N ARG A 9 -13.97 13.18 -13.03
CA ARG A 9 -12.78 13.11 -13.89
C ARG A 9 -12.18 11.70 -13.89
N SER A 10 -11.91 11.17 -15.09
CA SER A 10 -11.53 9.77 -15.36
C SER A 10 -10.15 9.37 -14.87
N ASP A 11 -9.30 10.30 -14.40
CA ASP A 11 -7.85 10.08 -14.34
C ASP A 11 -7.25 10.23 -12.92
N VAL A 12 -8.07 10.12 -11.87
CA VAL A 12 -7.60 10.37 -10.51
C VAL A 12 -6.90 9.14 -9.95
N ILE A 13 -5.57 9.09 -10.11
CA ILE A 13 -4.69 8.21 -9.34
C ILE A 13 -4.89 8.55 -7.85
N PRO A 14 -5.24 7.58 -6.98
CA PRO A 14 -5.35 7.83 -5.55
C PRO A 14 -4.08 8.48 -5.00
N ALA A 15 -4.22 9.48 -4.14
CA ALA A 15 -3.09 10.29 -3.66
C ALA A 15 -1.97 9.44 -3.04
N GLN A 16 -2.32 8.33 -2.39
CA GLN A 16 -1.39 7.36 -1.81
C GLN A 16 -0.44 6.71 -2.84
N TYR A 17 -0.85 6.58 -4.10
CA TYR A 17 -0.07 5.99 -5.20
C TYR A 17 0.60 7.03 -6.09
N LYS A 18 0.41 8.32 -5.82
CA LYS A 18 0.97 9.39 -6.66
C LYS A 18 2.51 9.35 -6.64
N GLY A 19 3.12 9.32 -7.83
CA GLY A 19 4.58 9.29 -7.99
C GLY A 19 5.22 7.90 -7.84
N MET A 20 4.41 6.84 -7.70
CA MET A 20 4.90 5.46 -7.78
C MET A 20 4.95 5.00 -9.24
N PRO A 21 5.90 4.12 -9.61
CA PRO A 21 5.96 3.54 -10.95
C PRO A 21 4.73 2.68 -11.27
N SER A 22 4.32 2.65 -12.54
CA SER A 22 3.16 1.89 -13.03
C SER A 22 3.23 0.42 -12.64
N GLU A 23 4.39 -0.22 -12.77
CA GLU A 23 4.60 -1.61 -12.39
C GLU A 23 4.35 -1.87 -10.90
N VAL A 24 4.61 -0.90 -10.04
CA VAL A 24 4.34 -0.99 -8.61
C VAL A 24 2.86 -0.75 -8.33
N ILE A 25 2.27 0.24 -9.00
CA ILE A 25 0.85 0.57 -8.85
C ILE A 25 -0.03 -0.59 -9.32
N GLU A 26 0.37 -1.29 -10.38
CA GLU A 26 -0.30 -2.51 -10.86
C GLU A 26 -0.42 -3.59 -9.78
N GLU A 27 0.51 -3.64 -8.83
CA GLU A 27 0.48 -4.60 -7.72
C GLU A 27 -0.18 -4.04 -6.46
N LEU A 28 0.08 -2.77 -6.16
CA LEU A 28 -0.39 -2.11 -4.94
C LEU A 28 -1.85 -1.69 -5.01
N TRP A 29 -2.29 -1.17 -6.17
CA TRP A 29 -3.65 -0.68 -6.35
C TRP A 29 -4.61 -1.85 -6.54
N GLN A 30 -5.28 -2.22 -5.45
CA GLN A 30 -6.43 -3.11 -5.45
C GLN A 30 -7.72 -2.29 -5.45
N ASP A 31 -8.59 -2.51 -6.43
CA ASP A 31 -9.90 -1.87 -6.45
C ASP A 31 -10.86 -2.58 -5.50
N PRO A 32 -11.74 -1.83 -4.82
CA PRO A 32 -12.90 -2.45 -4.17
C PRO A 32 -13.72 -3.19 -5.22
N VAL A 33 -14.13 -4.42 -4.95
CA VAL A 33 -15.10 -5.13 -5.80
C VAL A 33 -16.51 -4.63 -5.45
N TYR A 34 -17.30 -4.33 -6.48
CA TYR A 34 -18.67 -3.82 -6.42
C TYR A 34 -19.69 -4.87 -6.90
N PHE A 35 -20.95 -4.69 -6.53
CA PHE A 35 -22.07 -5.53 -6.94
C PHE A 35 -22.44 -5.44 -8.44
N ASP A 36 -22.37 -4.22 -8.99
CA ASP A 36 -22.71 -3.99 -10.39
C ASP A 36 -21.53 -4.40 -11.28
N ALA A 37 -21.70 -5.46 -12.07
CA ALA A 37 -20.69 -5.93 -13.03
C ALA A 37 -20.26 -4.82 -14.00
N LYS A 38 -21.17 -3.89 -14.37
CA LYS A 38 -20.82 -2.71 -15.16
C LYS A 38 -19.96 -1.72 -14.36
N LYS A 39 -20.17 -1.62 -13.05
CA LYS A 39 -19.36 -0.77 -12.16
C LYS A 39 -18.00 -1.37 -11.86
N ASN A 40 -17.90 -2.69 -11.70
CA ASN A 40 -16.63 -3.41 -11.64
C ASN A 40 -15.85 -3.22 -12.92
N LYS A 41 -16.49 -3.50 -14.07
CA LYS A 41 -15.91 -3.27 -15.38
C LYS A 41 -15.45 -1.82 -15.53
N LEU A 42 -16.29 -0.85 -15.20
CA LEU A 42 -15.95 0.57 -15.24
C LEU A 42 -14.80 0.94 -14.30
N LYS A 43 -14.67 0.28 -13.13
CA LYS A 43 -13.61 0.55 -12.16
C LYS A 43 -12.29 -0.06 -12.59
N THR A 44 -12.31 -1.31 -13.05
CA THR A 44 -11.18 -1.96 -13.71
C THR A 44 -10.74 -1.15 -14.92
N GLU A 45 -11.66 -0.71 -15.78
CA GLU A 45 -11.36 0.15 -16.93
C GLU A 45 -10.76 1.49 -16.50
N ARG A 46 -11.29 2.14 -15.45
CA ARG A 46 -10.72 3.38 -14.90
C ARG A 46 -9.33 3.18 -14.31
N ARG A 47 -9.11 2.10 -13.58
CA ARG A 47 -7.79 1.73 -13.05
C ARG A 47 -6.82 1.46 -14.19
N GLN A 48 -7.25 0.71 -15.20
CA GLN A 48 -6.47 0.45 -16.41
C GLN A 48 -6.11 1.76 -17.10
N GLN A 49 -7.08 2.67 -17.30
CA GLN A 49 -6.86 3.99 -17.88
C GLN A 49 -5.90 4.84 -17.04
N ALA A 50 -6.06 4.86 -15.72
CA ALA A 50 -5.16 5.61 -14.83
C ALA A 50 -3.74 5.05 -14.85
N ILE A 51 -3.58 3.72 -14.86
CA ILE A 51 -2.28 3.05 -15.01
C ILE A 51 -1.68 3.34 -16.39
N GLU A 52 -2.49 3.34 -17.45
CA GLU A 52 -2.04 3.66 -18.80
C GLU A 52 -1.55 5.11 -18.88
N VAL A 53 -2.25 6.06 -18.26
CA VAL A 53 -1.79 7.45 -18.15
C VAL A 53 -0.45 7.54 -17.40
N ILE A 54 -0.23 6.72 -16.37
CA ILE A 54 1.07 6.65 -15.68
C ILE A 54 2.14 6.10 -16.63
N LYS A 55 1.86 5.02 -17.36
CA LYS A 55 2.77 4.42 -18.34
C LYS A 55 3.14 5.40 -19.44
N THR A 56 2.17 6.05 -20.06
CA THR A 56 2.42 7.10 -21.06
C THR A 56 3.24 8.23 -20.45
N GLY A 57 2.93 8.65 -19.22
CA GLY A 57 3.72 9.67 -18.53
C GLY A 57 5.15 9.22 -18.18
N GLU A 58 5.39 7.93 -17.94
CA GLU A 58 6.72 7.34 -17.77
C GLU A 58 7.47 7.36 -19.11
N GLU A 59 6.84 6.90 -20.18
CA GLU A 59 7.38 6.94 -21.54
C GLU A 59 7.75 8.37 -21.95
N ASP A 60 6.86 9.34 -21.76
CA ASP A 60 7.10 10.75 -22.06
C ASP A 60 8.27 11.33 -21.24
N ARG A 61 8.38 10.98 -19.95
CA ARG A 61 9.52 11.38 -19.11
C ARG A 61 10.81 10.79 -19.64
N GLU A 62 10.82 9.52 -20.03
CA GLU A 62 12.01 8.86 -20.56
C GLU A 62 12.39 9.37 -21.96
N VAL A 63 11.42 9.68 -22.81
CA VAL A 63 11.66 10.38 -24.10
C VAL A 63 12.22 11.79 -23.86
N GLY A 64 11.69 12.51 -22.86
CA GLY A 64 12.20 13.82 -22.45
C GLY A 64 13.65 13.76 -21.97
N LYS A 65 14.00 12.78 -21.13
CA LYS A 65 15.38 12.53 -20.68
C LYS A 65 16.30 12.22 -21.87
N GLU A 66 15.88 11.32 -22.76
CA GLU A 66 16.63 10.95 -23.96
C GLU A 66 16.92 12.17 -24.84
N ARG A 67 15.92 13.04 -25.05
CA ARG A 67 16.07 14.28 -25.78
C ARG A 67 17.04 15.24 -25.10
N GLN A 68 16.91 15.46 -23.80
CA GLN A 68 17.81 16.32 -23.03
C GLN A 68 19.26 15.82 -23.08
N LEU A 69 19.47 14.51 -22.96
CA LEU A 69 20.79 13.90 -23.05
C LEU A 69 21.39 14.04 -24.45
N THR A 70 20.58 13.88 -25.49
CA THR A 70 20.98 14.09 -26.89
C THR A 70 21.37 15.54 -27.16
N GLU A 71 20.56 16.50 -26.71
CA GLU A 71 20.84 17.93 -26.82
C GLU A 71 22.11 18.30 -26.05
N ARG A 72 22.27 17.78 -24.83
CA ARG A 72 23.48 17.97 -24.02
C ARG A 72 24.73 17.43 -24.72
N TYR A 73 24.64 16.26 -25.37
CA TYR A 73 25.73 15.69 -26.15
C TYR A 73 26.10 16.57 -27.34
N ALA A 74 25.09 17.07 -28.08
CA ALA A 74 25.30 17.94 -29.23
C ALA A 74 26.05 19.23 -28.84
N CYS A 75 25.78 19.77 -27.65
CA CYS A 75 26.41 20.96 -27.10
C CYS A 75 27.79 20.72 -26.46
N LEU A 76 28.28 19.49 -26.37
CA LEU A 76 29.62 19.22 -25.82
C LEU A 76 30.72 19.84 -26.71
N PRO A 77 31.76 20.43 -26.09
CA PRO A 77 32.99 20.81 -26.80
C PRO A 77 33.66 19.60 -27.47
N ASP A 78 34.40 19.82 -28.57
CA ASP A 78 35.00 18.73 -29.37
C ASP A 78 35.95 17.82 -28.56
N GLY A 79 36.70 18.40 -27.62
CA GLY A 79 37.54 17.64 -26.69
C GLY A 79 36.72 16.68 -25.82
N GLN A 80 35.58 17.13 -25.28
CA GLN A 80 34.68 16.30 -24.48
C GLN A 80 33.94 15.26 -25.32
N LYS A 81 33.58 15.58 -26.58
CA LYS A 81 33.02 14.60 -27.52
C LYS A 81 33.99 13.45 -27.80
N THR A 82 35.28 13.75 -27.87
CA THR A 82 36.33 12.74 -28.08
C THR A 82 36.51 11.84 -26.84
N GLU A 83 36.31 12.38 -25.64
CA GLU A 83 36.37 11.60 -24.39
C GLU A 83 35.08 10.87 -24.05
N PHE A 84 33.94 11.25 -24.62
CA PHE A 84 32.63 10.69 -24.33
C PHE A 84 32.55 9.16 -24.43
N PRO A 85 33.13 8.50 -25.46
CA PRO A 85 33.16 7.03 -25.52
C PRO A 85 33.89 6.37 -24.35
N ASN A 86 34.94 7.01 -23.81
CA ASN A 86 35.64 6.49 -22.63
C ASN A 86 34.81 6.68 -21.36
N ALA A 87 34.08 7.78 -21.25
CA ALA A 87 33.15 8.00 -20.16
C ALA A 87 31.96 7.02 -20.19
N GLN A 88 31.48 6.65 -21.38
CA GLN A 88 30.47 5.59 -21.54
C GLN A 88 30.97 4.23 -21.06
N LYS A 89 32.23 3.87 -21.32
CA LYS A 89 32.84 2.62 -20.81
C LYS A 89 32.90 2.62 -19.27
N ASP A 90 33.28 3.74 -18.68
CA ASP A 90 33.32 3.87 -17.22
C ASP A 90 31.91 3.82 -16.60
N ALA A 91 30.92 4.47 -17.20
CA ALA A 91 29.53 4.39 -16.78
C ALA A 91 29.00 2.94 -16.85
N ALA A 92 29.32 2.22 -17.92
CA ALA A 92 28.97 0.79 -18.05
C ALA A 92 29.63 -0.07 -16.96
N ARG A 93 30.88 0.23 -16.60
CA ARG A 93 31.57 -0.43 -15.47
C ARG A 93 30.83 -0.16 -14.15
N VAL A 94 30.46 1.09 -13.86
CA VAL A 94 29.72 1.43 -12.63
C VAL A 94 28.38 0.69 -12.56
N LEU A 95 27.64 0.64 -13.66
CA LEU A 95 26.38 -0.10 -13.73
C LEU A 95 26.59 -1.58 -13.46
N ASN A 96 27.64 -2.18 -14.04
CA ASN A 96 27.97 -3.58 -13.81
C ASN A 96 28.37 -3.83 -12.35
N GLU A 97 29.23 -3.00 -11.75
CA GLU A 97 29.59 -3.08 -10.33
C GLU A 97 28.35 -3.00 -9.42
N HIS A 98 27.38 -2.15 -9.78
CA HIS A 98 26.12 -2.04 -9.06
C HIS A 98 25.24 -3.29 -9.15
N ILE A 99 25.09 -3.83 -10.35
CA ILE A 99 24.36 -5.09 -10.59
C ILE A 99 25.00 -6.25 -9.82
N GLN A 100 26.33 -6.24 -9.67
CA GLN A 100 27.09 -7.24 -8.91
C GLN A 100 27.06 -7.01 -7.39
N GLY A 101 26.42 -5.94 -6.92
CA GLY A 101 26.37 -5.59 -5.51
C GLY A 101 27.69 -5.10 -4.93
N GLN A 102 28.67 -4.75 -5.77
CA GLN A 102 29.97 -4.23 -5.35
C GLN A 102 29.94 -2.73 -5.08
N ARG A 103 28.85 -2.06 -5.47
CA ARG A 103 28.82 -0.61 -5.50
C ARG A 103 27.41 -0.02 -5.57
N ASP A 104 27.14 1.02 -4.78
CA ASP A 104 25.88 1.77 -4.89
C ASP A 104 25.96 3.00 -5.79
N ILE A 105 24.87 3.25 -6.52
CA ILE A 105 24.61 4.45 -7.32
C ILE A 105 23.58 5.31 -6.58
N ASP A 106 23.98 6.53 -6.22
CA ASP A 106 23.10 7.46 -5.53
C ASP A 106 22.13 8.18 -6.48
N ASN A 107 21.04 8.72 -5.91
CA ASN A 107 20.06 9.56 -6.61
C ASN A 107 19.37 8.89 -7.82
N LEU A 108 19.06 7.59 -7.69
CA LEU A 108 18.29 6.87 -8.71
C LEU A 108 16.81 7.26 -8.69
N SER A 109 16.24 7.54 -9.87
CA SER A 109 14.79 7.70 -10.01
C SER A 109 14.05 6.39 -9.65
N PRO A 110 12.76 6.44 -9.27
CA PRO A 110 11.95 5.25 -9.02
C PRO A 110 12.08 4.19 -10.11
N GLU A 111 11.98 4.60 -11.37
CA GLU A 111 12.10 3.76 -12.57
C GLU A 111 13.53 3.20 -12.71
N GLU A 112 14.56 4.04 -12.56
CA GLU A 112 15.96 3.61 -12.66
C GLU A 112 16.30 2.51 -11.65
N SER A 113 15.82 2.63 -10.40
CA SER A 113 16.07 1.59 -9.40
C SER A 113 15.36 0.29 -9.72
N ILE A 114 14.09 0.32 -10.14
CA ILE A 114 13.35 -0.90 -10.51
C ILE A 114 14.09 -1.66 -11.61
N VAL A 115 14.59 -0.94 -12.62
CA VAL A 115 15.32 -1.55 -13.73
C VAL A 115 16.64 -2.17 -13.27
N LEU A 116 17.43 -1.45 -12.47
CA LEU A 116 18.67 -1.99 -11.89
C LEU A 116 18.43 -3.17 -10.96
N GLY A 117 17.30 -3.16 -10.26
CA GLY A 117 16.83 -4.24 -9.43
C GLY A 117 16.56 -5.56 -10.12
N LYS A 118 15.80 -5.47 -11.20
CA LYS A 118 15.55 -6.60 -12.11
C LYS A 118 16.87 -7.19 -12.59
N LEU A 119 17.83 -6.34 -12.97
CA LEU A 119 19.15 -6.76 -13.44
C LEU A 119 19.98 -7.44 -12.34
N LYS A 120 19.99 -6.89 -11.13
CA LYS A 120 20.68 -7.48 -9.97
C LYS A 120 20.13 -8.87 -9.64
N THR A 121 18.81 -9.02 -9.63
CA THR A 121 18.16 -10.32 -9.38
C THR A 121 18.51 -11.32 -10.48
N ALA A 122 18.38 -10.92 -11.75
CA ALA A 122 18.73 -11.76 -12.88
C ALA A 122 20.21 -12.18 -12.85
N TYR A 123 21.10 -11.27 -12.42
CA TYR A 123 22.51 -11.57 -12.21
C TYR A 123 22.71 -12.61 -11.09
N GLU A 124 22.11 -12.38 -9.92
CA GLU A 124 22.23 -13.28 -8.77
C GLU A 124 21.71 -14.69 -9.09
N ASP A 125 20.55 -14.79 -9.73
CA ASP A 125 19.97 -16.08 -10.14
C ASP A 125 20.80 -16.77 -11.22
N PHE A 126 21.28 -16.03 -12.22
CA PHE A 126 22.19 -16.57 -13.22
C PHE A 126 23.49 -17.11 -12.61
N LYS A 127 24.06 -16.39 -11.64
CA LYS A 127 25.32 -16.76 -10.98
C LYS A 127 25.19 -17.96 -10.03
N LYS A 128 24.00 -18.20 -9.45
CA LYS A 128 23.74 -19.44 -8.70
C LYS A 128 23.90 -20.69 -9.58
N GLU A 129 23.44 -20.61 -10.83
CA GLU A 129 23.47 -21.73 -11.77
C GLU A 129 24.75 -21.74 -12.64
N ASN A 130 25.38 -20.58 -12.84
CA ASN A 130 26.50 -20.39 -13.75
C ASN A 130 27.59 -19.49 -13.14
N PRO A 131 28.31 -19.94 -12.09
CA PRO A 131 29.26 -19.10 -11.34
C PRO A 131 30.33 -18.46 -12.23
N ASP A 132 30.88 -19.24 -13.19
CA ASP A 132 32.02 -18.82 -14.00
C ASP A 132 31.65 -18.21 -15.36
N LYS A 133 30.36 -18.20 -15.75
CA LYS A 133 29.95 -17.67 -17.06
C LYS A 133 29.73 -16.16 -17.03
N PRO A 134 29.99 -15.44 -18.13
CA PRO A 134 29.62 -14.04 -18.25
C PRO A 134 28.10 -13.90 -18.23
N PHE A 135 27.62 -12.93 -17.45
CA PHE A 135 26.20 -12.57 -17.45
C PHE A 135 25.92 -11.66 -18.65
N ILE A 136 24.92 -12.04 -19.44
CA ILE A 136 24.40 -11.24 -20.55
C ILE A 136 22.90 -11.10 -20.31
N PHE A 137 22.40 -9.88 -20.36
CA PHE A 137 20.99 -9.58 -20.15
C PHE A 137 20.38 -8.92 -21.38
N ASP A 138 19.13 -9.28 -21.67
CA ASP A 138 18.30 -8.62 -22.67
C ASP A 138 17.01 -8.14 -22.02
N PHE A 139 16.62 -6.90 -22.31
CA PHE A 139 15.42 -6.30 -21.74
C PHE A 139 14.20 -6.83 -22.47
N SER A 140 13.31 -7.51 -21.74
CA SER A 140 12.04 -7.99 -22.27
C SER A 140 11.03 -6.89 -22.57
N LYS A 141 11.21 -5.69 -21.99
CA LYS A 141 10.34 -4.51 -22.18
C LYS A 141 11.11 -3.34 -22.75
N ASP A 142 10.52 -2.65 -23.73
CA ASP A 142 11.13 -1.48 -24.38
C ASP A 142 11.39 -0.31 -23.42
N ILE A 143 10.50 -0.10 -22.43
CA ILE A 143 10.65 0.96 -21.43
C ILE A 143 11.84 0.72 -20.49
N ASP A 144 12.04 -0.53 -20.03
CA ASP A 144 13.17 -0.87 -19.14
C ASP A 144 14.50 -0.62 -19.86
N ARG A 145 14.59 -0.99 -21.15
CA ARG A 145 15.75 -0.70 -21.99
C ARG A 145 16.01 0.80 -22.09
N LYS A 146 14.96 1.60 -22.28
CA LYS A 146 15.09 3.06 -22.41
C LYS A 146 15.55 3.70 -21.11
N VAL A 147 14.96 3.31 -19.97
CA VAL A 147 15.39 3.75 -18.63
C VAL A 147 16.86 3.42 -18.39
N TYR A 148 17.28 2.18 -18.69
CA TYR A 148 18.68 1.76 -18.54
C TYR A 148 19.63 2.58 -19.41
N ASN A 149 19.29 2.79 -20.68
CA ASN A 149 20.11 3.57 -21.61
C ASN A 149 20.23 5.03 -21.19
N ASN A 150 19.12 5.64 -20.74
CA ASN A 150 19.11 7.00 -20.21
C ASN A 150 19.99 7.12 -18.97
N LEU A 151 19.92 6.15 -18.05
CA LEU A 151 20.79 6.10 -16.88
C LEU A 151 22.27 5.96 -17.27
N ALA A 152 22.60 5.06 -18.20
CA ALA A 152 23.97 4.88 -18.69
C ALA A 152 24.55 6.16 -19.29
N GLN A 153 23.77 6.87 -20.11
CA GLN A 153 24.18 8.16 -20.67
C GLN A 153 24.31 9.24 -19.59
N ARG A 154 23.36 9.32 -18.65
CA ARG A 154 23.41 10.26 -17.50
C ARG A 154 24.69 10.06 -16.69
N LEU A 155 25.06 8.81 -16.41
CA LEU A 155 26.29 8.47 -15.72
C LEU A 155 27.54 8.81 -16.53
N ALA A 156 27.52 8.63 -17.86
CA ALA A 156 28.64 9.02 -18.72
C ALA A 156 28.90 10.54 -18.68
N PHE A 157 27.84 11.37 -18.70
CA PHE A 157 28.00 12.81 -18.50
C PHE A 157 28.58 13.13 -17.13
N LYS A 158 28.11 12.45 -16.08
CA LYS A 158 28.65 12.65 -14.72
C LYS A 158 30.14 12.30 -14.65
N VAL A 159 30.57 11.19 -15.27
CA VAL A 159 31.99 10.82 -15.36
C VAL A 159 32.82 11.91 -16.07
N LEU A 160 32.29 12.52 -17.14
CA LEU A 160 32.98 13.62 -17.83
C LEU A 160 33.09 14.87 -16.97
N GLU A 161 32.02 15.25 -16.27
CA GLU A 161 32.01 16.38 -15.35
C GLU A 161 33.02 16.16 -14.22
N ASP A 162 33.03 14.97 -13.62
CA ASP A 162 33.95 14.61 -12.54
C ASP A 162 35.41 14.68 -13.02
N ARG A 163 35.72 14.20 -14.24
CA ARG A 163 37.06 14.32 -14.85
C ARG A 163 37.46 15.76 -15.12
N GLN A 164 36.54 16.58 -15.63
CA GLN A 164 36.80 17.99 -15.88
C GLN A 164 37.09 18.72 -14.57
N ASN A 165 36.27 18.48 -13.53
CA ASN A 165 36.45 19.08 -12.21
C ASN A 165 37.80 18.71 -11.60
N VAL A 166 38.23 17.45 -11.74
CA VAL A 166 39.56 16.98 -11.32
C VAL A 166 40.66 17.73 -12.08
N GLY A 167 40.58 17.79 -13.42
CA GLY A 167 41.58 18.47 -14.24
C GLY A 167 41.66 19.98 -13.97
N ASP A 168 40.53 20.65 -13.72
CA ASP A 168 40.48 22.08 -13.39
C ASP A 168 41.04 22.35 -11.98
N GLN A 169 40.79 21.44 -11.03
CA GLN A 169 41.37 21.52 -9.69
C GLN A 169 42.88 21.26 -9.69
N GLU A 170 43.36 20.32 -10.51
CA GLU A 170 44.79 20.05 -10.70
C GLU A 170 45.51 21.27 -11.29
N LYS A 171 44.93 21.90 -12.32
CA LYS A 171 45.45 23.18 -12.88
C LYS A 171 45.44 24.29 -11.85
N ALA A 172 44.36 24.43 -11.08
CA ALA A 172 44.28 25.42 -10.01
C ALA A 172 45.33 25.19 -8.91
N ASN A 173 45.63 23.92 -8.59
CA ASN A 173 46.68 23.57 -7.64
C ASN A 173 48.09 23.81 -8.17
N ALA A 174 48.34 23.62 -9.47
CA ALA A 174 49.60 24.01 -10.10
C ALA A 174 49.84 25.52 -9.95
N ILE A 175 48.84 26.35 -10.26
CA ILE A 175 48.91 27.82 -10.09
C ILE A 175 49.11 28.20 -8.63
N ARG A 176 48.41 27.55 -7.69
CA ARG A 176 48.62 27.78 -6.24
C ARG A 176 50.05 27.51 -5.83
N THR A 177 50.63 26.42 -6.31
CA THR A 177 52.01 26.03 -6.02
C THR A 177 53.00 27.08 -6.54
N GLU A 178 52.81 27.57 -7.77
CA GLU A 178 53.62 28.66 -8.34
C GLU A 178 53.53 29.97 -7.53
N LEU A 179 52.37 30.22 -6.92
CA LEU A 179 52.12 31.38 -6.06
C LEU A 179 52.52 31.18 -4.59
N GLY A 180 53.11 30.03 -4.23
CA GLY A 180 53.48 29.70 -2.84
C GLY A 180 52.28 29.44 -1.91
N ILE A 181 51.10 29.18 -2.46
CA ILE A 181 49.87 28.84 -1.74
C ILE A 181 49.74 27.32 -1.62
N PRO A 182 49.40 26.75 -0.45
CA PRO A 182 49.20 25.31 -0.31
C PRO A 182 48.11 24.78 -1.27
N PRO A 183 48.33 23.63 -1.93
CA PRO A 183 47.33 23.02 -2.79
C PRO A 183 46.13 22.56 -1.96
N ARG A 184 44.94 22.55 -2.57
CA ARG A 184 43.74 21.97 -1.96
C ARG A 184 43.59 20.53 -2.38
N GLU A 185 43.05 19.71 -1.50
CA GLU A 185 42.73 18.32 -1.80
C GLU A 185 41.84 18.21 -3.05
N VAL A 186 42.20 17.30 -3.96
CA VAL A 186 41.40 17.00 -5.14
C VAL A 186 40.30 16.05 -4.69
N LYS A 187 39.16 16.59 -4.28
CA LYS A 187 37.98 15.79 -3.99
C LYS A 187 37.43 15.24 -5.30
N LYS A 188 37.52 13.93 -5.48
CA LYS A 188 36.74 13.20 -6.49
C LYS A 188 35.29 13.14 -5.99
N GLU A 189 34.55 14.22 -6.10
CA GLU A 189 33.11 14.17 -5.87
C GLU A 189 32.50 13.35 -7.00
N GLY A 190 31.98 12.16 -6.66
CA GLY A 190 31.22 11.35 -7.59
C GLY A 190 32.02 10.21 -8.23
N LEU A 191 31.42 9.03 -8.12
CA LEU A 191 31.69 7.84 -8.91
C LEU A 191 33.07 7.13 -8.79
N LEU A 192 33.96 7.47 -7.85
CA LEU A 192 35.19 6.67 -7.60
C LEU A 192 35.60 6.69 -6.11
N LEU A 193 34.72 6.26 -5.19
CA LEU A 193 35.09 6.03 -3.79
C LEU A 193 34.84 4.55 -3.40
N PRO A 194 35.85 3.86 -2.83
CA PRO A 194 35.67 2.59 -2.11
C PRO A 194 34.71 2.76 -0.93
N GLU A 195 34.09 1.65 -0.50
CA GLU A 195 33.02 1.56 0.51
C GLU A 195 33.31 2.22 1.88
N GLU A 196 34.55 2.59 2.19
CA GLU A 196 34.94 2.97 3.56
C GLU A 196 34.54 4.38 4.02
N GLU A 197 34.02 5.24 3.14
CA GLU A 197 33.56 6.60 3.54
C GLU A 197 32.04 6.78 3.53
N ARG A 198 31.25 5.70 3.38
CA ARG A 198 29.77 5.76 3.38
C ARG A 198 29.09 5.42 4.71
N ASN A 199 29.83 5.41 5.82
CA ASN A 199 29.21 5.56 7.14
C ASN A 199 28.89 7.04 7.43
N SER A 200 28.22 7.71 6.50
CA SER A 200 27.43 8.89 6.86
C SER A 200 26.21 8.36 7.61
N GLU A 201 26.21 8.59 8.91
CA GLU A 201 25.11 8.37 9.85
C GLU A 201 23.77 8.34 9.14
N VAL A 202 23.22 7.14 8.94
CA VAL A 202 21.78 6.99 8.91
C VAL A 202 21.34 7.57 10.24
N GLN A 203 20.80 8.79 10.22
CA GLN A 203 20.10 9.33 11.38
C GLN A 203 19.13 8.24 11.81
N ARG A 204 19.43 7.59 12.95
CA ARG A 204 18.54 6.64 13.62
C ARG A 204 17.31 7.44 14.05
N GLY A 205 16.42 7.67 13.08
CA GLY A 205 15.18 8.38 13.29
C GLY A 205 14.25 7.48 14.11
N GLY A 206 13.47 8.08 15.00
CA GLY A 206 12.54 7.41 15.92
C GLY A 206 11.37 6.63 15.27
N ASN A 207 11.54 6.14 14.03
CA ASN A 207 10.59 5.34 13.27
C ASN A 207 10.97 3.85 13.21
N GLU A 208 12.02 3.40 13.91
CA GLU A 208 12.57 2.02 13.79
C GLU A 208 11.49 0.94 13.96
N THR A 209 10.62 1.08 14.96
CA THR A 209 9.52 0.12 15.22
C THR A 209 8.50 0.11 14.09
N ALA A 210 8.14 1.28 13.56
CA ALA A 210 7.21 1.43 12.44
C ALA A 210 7.80 0.86 11.14
N LEU A 211 9.07 1.14 10.85
CA LEU A 211 9.79 0.60 9.70
C LEU A 211 9.91 -0.91 9.76
N SER A 212 10.25 -1.48 10.92
CA SER A 212 10.32 -2.93 11.12
C SER A 212 8.97 -3.60 10.88
N LYS A 213 7.87 -3.01 11.40
CA LYS A 213 6.52 -3.53 11.11
C LYS A 213 6.17 -3.44 9.64
N LEU A 214 6.48 -2.33 8.98
CA LEU A 214 6.22 -2.16 7.55
C LEU A 214 7.02 -3.18 6.73
N GLN A 215 8.28 -3.42 7.08
CA GLN A 215 9.12 -4.45 6.44
C GLN A 215 8.48 -5.83 6.51
N GLN A 216 7.98 -6.21 7.70
CA GLN A 216 7.29 -7.49 7.89
C GLN A 216 6.07 -7.62 6.96
N LEU A 217 5.26 -6.56 6.84
CA LEU A 217 4.06 -6.54 5.99
C LEU A 217 4.42 -6.65 4.51
N ILE A 218 5.45 -5.92 4.07
CA ILE A 218 5.92 -5.95 2.69
C ILE A 218 6.51 -7.33 2.35
N GLU A 219 7.35 -7.92 3.19
CA GLU A 219 7.91 -9.26 2.91
C GLU A 219 6.82 -10.34 2.80
N ALA A 220 5.77 -10.28 3.62
CA ALA A 220 4.62 -11.18 3.48
C ALA A 220 3.91 -11.04 2.11
N ARG A 221 3.95 -9.85 1.51
CA ARG A 221 3.39 -9.55 0.19
C ARG A 221 4.35 -9.95 -0.94
N VAL A 222 5.65 -9.73 -0.76
CA VAL A 222 6.74 -10.15 -1.67
C VAL A 222 6.64 -11.65 -1.95
N LEU A 223 6.36 -12.48 -0.94
CA LEU A 223 6.17 -13.93 -1.10
C LEU A 223 5.01 -14.32 -2.04
N LYS A 224 4.05 -13.42 -2.27
CA LYS A 224 2.87 -13.65 -3.11
C LYS A 224 2.87 -12.78 -4.38
N SER A 225 3.90 -11.96 -4.59
CA SER A 225 3.97 -10.99 -5.69
C SER A 225 4.49 -11.64 -6.97
N ARG A 226 4.04 -11.11 -8.12
CA ARG A 226 4.58 -11.45 -9.45
C ARG A 226 5.86 -10.67 -9.76
N ASN A 227 6.12 -9.56 -9.05
CA ASN A 227 7.36 -8.79 -9.09
C ASN A 227 7.90 -8.50 -7.67
N PRO A 228 8.39 -9.54 -6.94
CA PRO A 228 8.87 -9.42 -5.57
C PRO A 228 9.95 -8.33 -5.38
N GLN A 229 10.77 -8.09 -6.40
CA GLN A 229 11.89 -7.16 -6.35
C GLN A 229 11.46 -5.70 -6.41
N ALA A 230 10.48 -5.36 -7.27
CA ALA A 230 9.95 -4.00 -7.33
C ALA A 230 9.35 -3.55 -5.98
N LEU A 231 8.72 -4.47 -5.25
CA LEU A 231 8.23 -4.22 -3.90
C LEU A 231 9.37 -4.01 -2.88
N ARG A 232 10.42 -4.84 -2.93
CA ARG A 232 11.60 -4.70 -2.06
C ARG A 232 12.34 -3.39 -2.27
N GLU A 233 12.48 -2.94 -3.50
CA GLU A 233 13.19 -1.70 -3.82
C GLU A 233 12.41 -0.44 -3.51
N LEU A 234 11.10 -0.46 -3.73
CA LEU A 234 10.23 0.58 -3.24
C LEU A 234 10.38 0.71 -1.72
N PHE A 235 10.38 -0.42 -1.01
CA PHE A 235 10.58 -0.42 0.44
C PHE A 235 11.97 0.09 0.84
N ALA A 236 13.04 -0.37 0.18
CA ALA A 236 14.39 0.12 0.44
C ALA A 236 14.51 1.64 0.25
N LYS A 237 13.86 2.21 -0.76
CA LYS A 237 13.79 3.67 -0.94
C LYS A 237 12.99 4.39 0.14
N MET A 238 11.90 3.79 0.61
CA MET A 238 11.12 4.36 1.72
C MET A 238 11.92 4.35 3.02
N VAL A 239 12.67 3.28 3.28
CA VAL A 239 13.62 3.18 4.39
C VAL A 239 14.71 4.25 4.26
N GLN A 240 15.32 4.40 3.08
CA GLN A 240 16.35 5.41 2.84
C GLN A 240 15.83 6.84 3.05
N LYS A 241 14.60 7.13 2.61
CA LYS A 241 13.99 8.47 2.77
C LYS A 241 13.54 8.75 4.21
N ASN A 242 13.22 7.70 4.98
CA ASN A 242 12.70 7.77 6.34
C ASN A 242 11.55 8.79 6.55
N ASP A 243 10.69 8.96 5.54
CA ASP A 243 9.55 9.89 5.56
C ASP A 243 8.44 9.33 6.45
N LYS A 244 8.36 9.85 7.68
CA LYS A 244 7.43 9.38 8.71
C LYS A 244 5.97 9.42 8.25
N GLY A 245 5.55 10.51 7.62
CA GLY A 245 4.19 10.64 7.11
C GLY A 245 3.87 9.59 6.07
N LYS A 246 4.79 9.34 5.13
CA LYS A 246 4.59 8.31 4.10
C LYS A 246 4.60 6.90 4.66
N ILE A 247 5.48 6.62 5.63
CA ILE A 247 5.53 5.34 6.34
C ILE A 247 4.20 5.09 7.05
N ALA A 248 3.67 6.09 7.77
CA ALA A 248 2.38 6.00 8.47
C ALA A 248 1.19 5.77 7.53
N GLU A 249 1.12 6.49 6.39
CA GLU A 249 0.08 6.33 5.37
C GLU A 249 -0.01 4.89 4.84
N ILE A 250 1.15 4.28 4.58
CA ILE A 250 1.23 2.92 4.04
C ILE A 250 0.92 1.91 5.15
N LEU A 251 1.53 2.06 6.32
CA LEU A 251 1.31 1.18 7.46
C LEU A 251 -0.17 1.04 7.81
N VAL A 252 -0.89 2.15 8.00
CA VAL A 252 -2.31 2.08 8.41
C VAL A 252 -3.17 1.38 7.35
N SER A 253 -2.81 1.53 6.07
CA SER A 253 -3.51 0.90 4.96
C SER A 253 -3.24 -0.61 4.92
N GLU A 254 -1.98 -1.02 5.04
CA GLU A 254 -1.56 -2.44 5.04
C GLU A 254 -2.08 -3.18 6.27
N ILE A 255 -2.00 -2.55 7.46
CA ILE A 255 -2.58 -3.09 8.70
C ILE A 255 -4.09 -3.28 8.53
N ASN A 256 -4.81 -2.28 7.99
CA ASN A 256 -6.25 -2.38 7.76
C ASN A 256 -6.59 -3.46 6.73
N GLN A 257 -5.74 -3.68 5.73
CA GLN A 257 -5.92 -4.77 4.77
C GLN A 257 -5.81 -6.13 5.47
N GLN A 258 -4.77 -6.37 6.26
CA GLN A 258 -4.63 -7.62 7.03
C GLN A 258 -5.80 -7.85 7.98
N LYS A 259 -6.31 -6.79 8.62
CA LYS A 259 -7.46 -6.88 9.53
C LYS A 259 -8.81 -7.10 8.83
N ARG A 260 -8.89 -6.94 7.50
CA ARG A 260 -10.14 -7.10 6.73
C ARG A 260 -10.15 -8.33 5.83
N GLN A 261 -9.01 -8.64 5.21
CA GLN A 261 -8.90 -9.71 4.22
C GLN A 261 -8.44 -11.01 4.87
N ALA A 262 -9.12 -12.09 4.49
CA ALA A 262 -8.80 -13.45 4.86
C ALA A 262 -8.90 -14.32 3.60
N ASN A 263 -8.20 -15.45 3.56
CA ASN A 263 -8.36 -16.44 2.50
C ASN A 263 -8.91 -17.73 3.10
N TYR A 264 -10.22 -17.77 3.32
CA TYR A 264 -10.87 -19.00 3.77
C TYR A 264 -11.15 -19.94 2.58
N PRO A 265 -11.23 -21.26 2.80
CA PRO A 265 -11.66 -22.20 1.77
C PRO A 265 -13.02 -21.79 1.18
N ILE A 266 -13.13 -21.85 -0.15
CA ILE A 266 -14.39 -21.57 -0.85
C ILE A 266 -15.40 -22.64 -0.46
N ASN A 267 -16.55 -22.23 0.09
CA ASN A 267 -17.65 -23.15 0.35
C ASN A 267 -18.46 -23.38 -0.93
N PRO A 268 -18.50 -24.60 -1.50
CA PRO A 268 -19.29 -24.88 -2.69
C PRO A 268 -20.80 -24.66 -2.50
N ASN A 269 -21.29 -24.62 -1.27
CA ASN A 269 -22.70 -24.37 -0.94
C ASN A 269 -23.01 -22.89 -0.64
N TYR A 270 -22.04 -21.97 -0.77
CA TYR A 270 -22.24 -20.55 -0.45
C TYR A 270 -23.35 -19.91 -1.31
N GLN A 271 -23.36 -20.22 -2.61
CA GLN A 271 -24.38 -19.74 -3.54
C GLN A 271 -25.80 -20.15 -3.09
N LYS A 272 -25.96 -21.36 -2.54
CA LYS A 272 -27.26 -21.81 -2.02
C LYS A 272 -27.67 -21.04 -0.77
N ALA A 273 -26.72 -20.70 0.11
CA ALA A 273 -26.99 -19.85 1.27
C ALA A 273 -27.50 -18.46 0.86
N TRP A 274 -26.86 -17.86 -0.16
CA TRP A 274 -27.31 -16.60 -0.74
C TRP A 274 -28.72 -16.70 -1.34
N GLU A 275 -28.96 -17.70 -2.19
CA GLU A 275 -30.27 -17.89 -2.82
C GLU A 275 -31.38 -18.14 -1.80
N ARG A 276 -31.10 -18.93 -0.76
CA ARG A 276 -32.03 -19.13 0.36
C ARG A 276 -32.35 -17.79 1.02
N ALA A 277 -31.32 -17.05 1.40
CA ALA A 277 -31.46 -15.75 2.05
C ALA A 277 -32.21 -14.73 1.17
N THR A 278 -32.17 -14.82 -0.16
CA THR A 278 -32.98 -13.94 -1.03
C THR A 278 -34.42 -14.42 -1.18
N LYS A 279 -34.64 -15.75 -1.23
CA LYS A 279 -35.95 -16.32 -1.58
C LYS A 279 -36.83 -16.61 -0.37
N ASP A 280 -36.25 -16.83 0.81
CA ASP A 280 -36.96 -17.22 2.03
C ASP A 280 -37.68 -16.01 2.65
N PRO A 281 -39.04 -16.00 2.67
CA PRO A 281 -39.85 -14.89 3.16
C PRO A 281 -39.97 -14.87 4.69
N SER A 282 -39.39 -15.83 5.39
CA SER A 282 -39.59 -16.02 6.82
C SER A 282 -38.97 -14.91 7.68
N LEU A 283 -38.08 -14.09 7.11
CA LEU A 283 -37.65 -12.81 7.68
C LEU A 283 -37.70 -11.72 6.63
N ASN A 284 -37.91 -10.48 7.09
CA ASN A 284 -37.71 -9.30 6.27
C ASN A 284 -36.26 -9.28 5.79
N HIS A 285 -36.07 -8.94 4.51
CA HIS A 285 -34.74 -8.83 3.94
C HIS A 285 -34.64 -7.63 2.99
N LYS A 286 -33.42 -7.18 2.76
CA LYS A 286 -33.09 -6.22 1.71
C LYS A 286 -31.72 -6.52 1.13
N GLU A 287 -31.57 -6.28 -0.17
CA GLU A 287 -30.29 -6.37 -0.86
C GLU A 287 -29.73 -4.97 -1.10
N GLU A 288 -28.48 -4.75 -0.73
CA GLU A 288 -27.84 -3.44 -0.87
C GLU A 288 -26.33 -3.59 -1.10
N SER A 289 -25.87 -3.19 -2.29
CA SER A 289 -24.43 -3.14 -2.63
C SER A 289 -23.67 -4.46 -2.44
N GLY A 290 -24.26 -5.60 -2.83
CA GLY A 290 -23.62 -6.93 -2.70
C GLY A 290 -23.66 -7.51 -1.29
N TRP A 291 -24.57 -6.98 -0.47
CA TRP A 291 -24.92 -7.51 0.84
C TRP A 291 -26.39 -7.85 0.85
N ILE A 292 -26.72 -8.96 1.49
CA ILE A 292 -28.08 -9.21 1.93
C ILE A 292 -28.16 -8.92 3.42
N TYR A 293 -29.16 -8.14 3.81
CA TYR A 293 -29.50 -7.89 5.21
C TYR A 293 -30.79 -8.63 5.52
N ARG A 294 -30.86 -9.35 6.63
CA ARG A 294 -32.02 -10.15 7.06
C ARG A 294 -32.35 -9.92 8.53
N GLY A 295 -33.64 -9.85 8.86
CA GLY A 295 -34.15 -9.75 10.24
C GLY A 295 -34.86 -8.43 10.55
N ASN A 296 -34.74 -7.99 11.81
CA ASN A 296 -35.40 -6.79 12.31
C ASN A 296 -34.56 -5.54 12.00
N PHE A 297 -35.09 -4.66 11.15
CA PHE A 297 -34.40 -3.46 10.71
C PHE A 297 -34.50 -2.32 11.73
N SER A 298 -33.39 -1.59 11.88
CA SER A 298 -33.35 -0.40 12.73
C SER A 298 -34.29 0.69 12.23
N THR A 299 -34.96 1.36 13.16
CA THR A 299 -35.78 2.56 12.90
C THR A 299 -35.23 3.74 13.70
N LYS A 300 -35.81 4.94 13.53
CA LYS A 300 -35.47 6.10 14.37
C LYS A 300 -35.78 5.85 15.85
N GLU A 301 -36.86 5.13 16.13
CA GLU A 301 -37.32 4.80 17.49
C GLU A 301 -36.53 3.65 18.09
N LYS A 302 -35.98 2.76 17.23
CA LYS A 302 -35.22 1.59 17.63
C LYS A 302 -33.92 1.47 16.81
N PRO A 303 -32.92 2.32 17.09
CA PRO A 303 -31.66 2.30 16.37
C PRO A 303 -30.83 1.05 16.71
N THR A 304 -29.87 0.71 15.86
CA THR A 304 -28.85 -0.28 16.24
C THR A 304 -28.06 0.25 17.42
N ILE A 305 -28.02 -0.51 18.51
CA ILE A 305 -27.30 -0.12 19.73
C ILE A 305 -25.89 -0.71 19.78
N THR A 306 -25.69 -1.90 19.21
CA THR A 306 -24.41 -2.61 19.21
C THR A 306 -24.30 -3.60 18.05
N ARG A 307 -23.12 -4.17 17.83
CA ARG A 307 -22.85 -5.04 16.68
C ARG A 307 -22.03 -6.26 17.02
N GLY A 308 -22.38 -7.40 16.43
CA GLY A 308 -21.61 -8.63 16.51
C GLY A 308 -20.96 -9.00 15.18
N SER A 309 -20.05 -9.95 15.20
CA SER A 309 -19.49 -10.58 14.02
C SER A 309 -19.41 -12.09 14.23
N LEU A 310 -19.74 -12.87 13.20
CA LEU A 310 -19.54 -14.31 13.18
C LEU A 310 -18.50 -14.67 12.13
N ASN A 311 -17.56 -15.52 12.53
CA ASN A 311 -16.54 -16.11 11.67
C ASN A 311 -16.94 -17.55 11.31
N ILE A 312 -17.89 -17.67 10.40
CA ILE A 312 -18.52 -18.95 10.06
C ILE A 312 -18.48 -19.26 8.57
N THR A 313 -18.45 -20.55 8.25
CA THR A 313 -18.80 -21.07 6.93
C THR A 313 -20.29 -20.84 6.70
N LEU A 314 -20.64 -20.10 5.65
CA LEU A 314 -22.03 -19.85 5.29
C LEU A 314 -22.55 -20.92 4.35
N ASP A 315 -23.52 -21.71 4.83
CA ASP A 315 -24.36 -22.62 4.06
C ASP A 315 -25.86 -22.37 4.38
N GLU A 316 -26.77 -23.12 3.76
CA GLU A 316 -28.20 -22.97 4.02
C GLU A 316 -28.58 -23.21 5.49
N ASN A 317 -27.90 -24.13 6.19
CA ASN A 317 -28.22 -24.46 7.57
C ASN A 317 -27.79 -23.35 8.52
N ALA A 318 -26.63 -22.73 8.29
CA ALA A 318 -26.19 -21.56 9.05
C ALA A 318 -27.21 -20.41 8.94
N ILE A 319 -27.80 -20.20 7.76
CA ILE A 319 -28.87 -19.22 7.55
C ILE A 319 -30.13 -19.60 8.31
N ILE A 320 -30.56 -20.87 8.26
CA ILE A 320 -31.74 -21.37 9.01
C ILE A 320 -31.57 -21.11 10.51
N GLU A 321 -30.41 -21.43 11.07
CA GLU A 321 -30.18 -21.27 12.50
C GLU A 321 -30.16 -19.80 12.91
N LEU A 322 -29.51 -18.93 12.14
CA LEU A 322 -29.54 -17.48 12.39
C LEU A 322 -30.95 -16.90 12.27
N ASP A 323 -31.71 -17.29 11.24
CA ASP A 323 -33.09 -16.85 11.04
C ASP A 323 -33.97 -17.31 12.21
N SER A 324 -33.77 -18.54 12.70
CA SER A 324 -34.52 -19.11 13.83
C SER A 324 -34.29 -18.35 15.14
N LEU A 325 -33.06 -17.87 15.39
CA LEU A 325 -32.77 -17.05 16.58
C LEU A 325 -33.54 -15.73 16.56
N ILE A 326 -33.73 -15.13 15.38
CA ILE A 326 -34.48 -13.87 15.22
C ILE A 326 -35.99 -14.13 15.30
N GLN A 327 -36.49 -15.14 14.59
CA GLN A 327 -37.91 -15.51 14.57
C GLN A 327 -38.42 -15.96 15.94
N GLY A 328 -37.60 -16.72 16.66
CA GLY A 328 -37.88 -17.16 18.02
C GLY A 328 -37.76 -16.05 19.07
N GLY A 329 -37.34 -14.84 18.68
CA GLY A 329 -37.15 -13.71 19.59
C GLY A 329 -35.97 -13.89 20.57
N VAL A 330 -35.08 -14.84 20.32
CA VAL A 330 -33.87 -15.05 21.13
C VAL A 330 -32.93 -13.85 20.95
N ILE A 331 -32.82 -13.34 19.73
CA ILE A 331 -32.11 -12.10 19.42
C ILE A 331 -33.02 -11.13 18.68
N ASP A 332 -32.89 -9.85 19.00
CA ASP A 332 -33.58 -8.79 18.28
C ASP A 332 -32.56 -7.97 17.48
N ALA A 333 -32.35 -8.40 16.24
CA ALA A 333 -31.29 -7.91 15.38
C ALA A 333 -31.66 -8.06 13.89
N ASN A 334 -30.89 -7.41 13.04
CA ASN A 334 -30.66 -7.88 11.67
C ASN A 334 -29.20 -8.30 11.51
N TYR A 335 -28.93 -9.16 10.54
CA TYR A 335 -27.57 -9.51 10.17
C TYR A 335 -27.35 -9.29 8.68
N LYS A 336 -26.10 -9.25 8.26
CA LYS A 336 -25.74 -9.21 6.86
C LYS A 336 -24.58 -10.15 6.52
N PHE A 337 -24.56 -10.60 5.29
CA PHE A 337 -23.42 -11.27 4.65
C PHE A 337 -23.38 -10.95 3.16
N GLY A 338 -22.25 -11.22 2.50
CA GLY A 338 -22.01 -10.77 1.13
C GLY A 338 -22.42 -11.77 0.05
N GLU A 339 -22.57 -11.28 -1.17
CA GLU A 339 -22.91 -12.08 -2.35
C GLU A 339 -21.76 -12.99 -2.79
N SER A 340 -22.10 -14.18 -3.28
CA SER A 340 -21.12 -15.13 -3.85
C SER A 340 -20.42 -14.54 -5.06
N GLY A 341 -19.11 -14.77 -5.20
CA GLY A 341 -18.33 -14.31 -6.34
C GLY A 341 -18.06 -12.80 -6.36
N THR A 342 -18.26 -12.12 -5.23
CA THR A 342 -17.98 -10.68 -5.07
C THR A 342 -16.97 -10.46 -3.96
N GLY A 343 -16.29 -9.31 -3.91
CA GLY A 343 -15.39 -8.98 -2.79
C GLY A 343 -16.10 -8.65 -1.47
N ALA A 344 -17.41 -8.91 -1.40
CA ALA A 344 -18.18 -8.97 -0.16
C ALA A 344 -18.32 -10.41 0.36
N GLU A 345 -18.01 -11.42 -0.47
CA GLU A 345 -18.12 -12.84 -0.13
C GLU A 345 -17.40 -13.13 1.19
N ALA A 346 -18.02 -13.98 2.01
CA ALA A 346 -17.44 -14.32 3.30
C ALA A 346 -16.03 -14.91 3.18
N SER A 347 -15.74 -15.68 2.13
CA SER A 347 -14.44 -16.34 1.93
C SER A 347 -13.26 -15.37 1.90
N GLU A 348 -13.49 -14.10 1.50
CA GLU A 348 -12.47 -13.05 1.40
C GLU A 348 -12.36 -12.17 2.65
N ARG A 349 -13.11 -12.47 3.73
CA ARG A 349 -13.26 -11.58 4.89
C ARG A 349 -13.20 -12.31 6.22
N HIS A 350 -12.70 -11.61 7.24
CA HIS A 350 -12.70 -12.06 8.63
C HIS A 350 -14.08 -12.09 9.30
N ASP A 351 -15.00 -11.22 8.88
CA ASP A 351 -16.37 -11.13 9.39
C ASP A 351 -17.38 -11.63 8.33
N ALA A 352 -17.58 -12.96 8.25
CA ALA A 352 -18.54 -13.59 7.33
C ALA A 352 -19.93 -12.96 7.47
N VAL A 353 -20.37 -12.82 8.73
CA VAL A 353 -21.65 -12.24 9.10
C VAL A 353 -21.42 -11.09 10.05
N THR A 354 -22.06 -9.95 9.79
CA THR A 354 -22.16 -8.84 10.76
C THR A 354 -23.57 -8.80 11.32
N LEU A 355 -23.70 -8.77 12.65
CA LEU A 355 -24.96 -8.62 13.37
C LEU A 355 -25.15 -7.15 13.82
N TYR A 356 -26.38 -6.66 13.76
CA TYR A 356 -26.80 -5.32 14.16
C TYR A 356 -27.93 -5.45 15.18
N PHE A 357 -27.58 -5.38 16.46
CA PHE A 357 -28.52 -5.58 17.56
C PHE A 357 -29.34 -4.31 17.83
N LEU A 358 -30.64 -4.48 17.98
CA LEU A 358 -31.59 -3.41 18.34
C LEU A 358 -31.81 -3.32 19.85
N THR A 359 -31.48 -4.39 20.59
CA THR A 359 -31.47 -4.47 22.05
C THR A 359 -30.19 -5.18 22.51
N GLU A 360 -29.80 -5.01 23.77
CA GLU A 360 -28.56 -5.60 24.26
C GLU A 360 -28.75 -7.13 24.32
N PRO A 361 -27.90 -7.93 23.66
CA PRO A 361 -28.07 -9.37 23.66
C PRO A 361 -27.92 -9.93 25.08
N THR A 362 -28.87 -10.78 25.49
CA THR A 362 -28.80 -11.46 26.79
C THR A 362 -27.68 -12.50 26.82
N PRO A 363 -27.27 -13.00 28.00
CA PRO A 363 -26.32 -14.11 28.10
C PRO A 363 -26.75 -15.35 27.30
N GLU A 364 -28.05 -15.65 27.25
CA GLU A 364 -28.62 -16.76 26.48
C GLU A 364 -28.50 -16.51 24.97
N ALA A 365 -28.75 -15.28 24.51
CA ALA A 365 -28.53 -14.86 23.13
C ALA A 365 -27.06 -15.00 22.70
N ILE A 366 -26.14 -14.53 23.55
CA ILE A 366 -24.70 -14.65 23.32
C ILE A 366 -24.30 -16.13 23.23
N LYS A 367 -24.79 -16.95 24.16
CA LYS A 367 -24.53 -18.41 24.14
C LYS A 367 -25.06 -19.06 22.86
N ALA A 368 -26.27 -18.72 22.43
CA ALA A 368 -26.86 -19.29 21.21
C ALA A 368 -26.05 -18.90 19.96
N LEU A 369 -25.61 -17.64 19.86
CA LEU A 369 -24.74 -17.18 18.77
C LEU A 369 -23.37 -17.84 18.79
N SER A 370 -22.78 -18.03 19.98
CA SER A 370 -21.56 -18.81 20.16
C SER A 370 -21.73 -20.28 19.72
N ASP A 371 -22.88 -20.90 20.03
CA ASP A 371 -23.14 -22.29 19.65
C ASP A 371 -23.24 -22.43 18.12
N VAL A 372 -23.90 -21.48 17.43
CA VAL A 372 -23.89 -21.38 15.95
C VAL A 372 -22.45 -21.17 15.44
N ALA A 373 -21.72 -20.25 16.05
CA ALA A 373 -20.37 -19.92 15.62
C ALA A 373 -19.40 -21.11 15.70
N LYS A 374 -19.45 -21.88 16.79
CA LYS A 374 -18.66 -23.10 16.99
C LYS A 374 -19.00 -24.17 15.96
N LYS A 375 -20.29 -24.35 15.67
CA LYS A 375 -20.76 -25.38 14.72
C LYS A 375 -20.26 -25.12 13.30
N TYR A 376 -20.26 -23.86 12.87
CA TYR A 376 -19.89 -23.46 11.53
C TYR A 376 -18.49 -22.84 11.45
N TYR A 377 -17.64 -23.07 12.44
CA TYR A 377 -16.34 -22.42 12.52
C TYR A 377 -15.47 -22.71 11.29
N ARG A 378 -14.81 -21.66 10.78
CA ARG A 378 -14.03 -21.74 9.52
C ARG A 378 -12.52 -21.50 9.66
N GLY A 379 -12.01 -21.34 10.89
CA GLY A 379 -10.57 -21.30 11.17
C GLY A 379 -10.04 -19.99 11.78
N ASP A 380 -8.81 -20.07 12.27
CA ASP A 380 -8.16 -19.14 13.22
C ASP A 380 -7.37 -17.97 12.60
N ASP A 381 -7.51 -17.69 11.30
CA ASP A 381 -6.72 -16.64 10.62
C ASP A 381 -7.05 -15.18 11.06
N LEU A 382 -7.76 -15.00 12.17
CA LEU A 382 -8.22 -13.71 12.69
C LEU A 382 -7.16 -13.04 13.58
N ILE A 383 -6.87 -11.75 13.31
CA ILE A 383 -6.11 -10.90 14.25
C ILE A 383 -7.08 -10.09 15.14
N GLY A 384 -6.89 -10.18 16.46
CA GLY A 384 -7.61 -9.42 17.49
C GLY A 384 -8.57 -10.28 18.32
N ARG A 385 -9.11 -9.75 19.43
CA ARG A 385 -9.99 -10.42 20.44
C ARG A 385 -11.28 -11.11 19.93
N LYS A 386 -11.39 -11.41 18.63
CA LYS A 386 -12.48 -12.18 18.02
C LYS A 386 -12.41 -13.69 18.27
N ILE A 387 -11.53 -14.12 19.18
CA ILE A 387 -10.90 -15.45 19.11
C ILE A 387 -11.57 -16.54 19.96
N SER A 388 -12.41 -16.27 20.95
CA SER A 388 -12.72 -17.41 21.84
C SER A 388 -13.72 -18.43 21.29
N GLU A 389 -14.67 -18.10 20.39
CA GLU A 389 -15.74 -19.05 19.99
C GLU A 389 -16.31 -18.89 18.57
N GLY A 390 -15.70 -18.05 17.71
CA GLY A 390 -16.23 -17.73 16.37
C GLY A 390 -17.33 -16.65 16.35
N PHE A 391 -17.77 -16.18 17.52
CA PHE A 391 -18.61 -14.99 17.71
C PHE A 391 -17.81 -13.90 18.43
N TYR A 392 -17.94 -12.66 17.98
CA TYR A 392 -17.31 -11.50 18.59
C TYR A 392 -18.30 -10.36 18.74
N MET A 393 -18.38 -9.78 19.94
CA MET A 393 -19.07 -8.53 20.16
C MET A 393 -18.15 -7.33 19.98
N SER A 394 -18.59 -6.37 19.18
CA SER A 394 -17.91 -5.09 18.98
C SER A 394 -17.75 -4.33 20.30
N GLU A 395 -16.51 -3.99 20.64
CA GLU A 395 -16.19 -3.19 21.84
C GLU A 395 -16.40 -1.68 21.57
N VAL A 396 -16.28 -1.27 20.30
CA VAL A 396 -16.16 0.14 19.89
C VAL A 396 -17.32 0.56 18.97
N GLY A 397 -17.93 -0.38 18.26
CA GLY A 397 -19.00 -0.13 17.30
C GLY A 397 -18.51 0.62 16.06
N SER A 398 -19.16 1.74 15.75
CA SER A 398 -18.70 2.71 14.76
C SER A 398 -18.27 3.98 15.45
N VAL A 399 -17.12 4.50 15.04
CA VAL A 399 -16.69 5.84 15.40
C VAL A 399 -17.45 6.83 14.53
N SER A 400 -18.07 7.84 15.18
CA SER A 400 -18.81 8.89 14.49
C SER A 400 -17.89 9.77 13.64
N ASP A 401 -18.44 10.38 12.59
CA ASP A 401 -17.73 11.38 11.77
C ASP A 401 -17.10 12.49 12.63
N THR A 402 -17.82 12.95 13.67
CA THR A 402 -17.36 14.00 14.57
C THR A 402 -16.14 13.56 15.37
N HIS A 403 -16.20 12.39 16.01
CA HIS A 403 -15.09 11.90 16.84
C HIS A 403 -13.85 11.63 16.02
N ALA A 404 -14.00 11.09 14.82
CA ALA A 404 -12.85 10.82 13.97
C ALA A 404 -12.23 12.09 13.35
N ARG A 405 -13.03 13.14 13.08
CA ARG A 405 -12.48 14.48 12.75
C ARG A 405 -11.71 15.06 13.91
N ASP A 406 -12.26 14.94 15.10
CA ASP A 406 -11.63 15.41 16.33
C ASP A 406 -10.30 14.71 16.58
N LEU A 407 -10.22 13.38 16.38
CA LEU A 407 -8.95 12.64 16.42
C LEU A 407 -7.88 13.24 15.48
N ILE A 408 -8.24 13.56 14.23
CA ILE A 408 -7.30 14.17 13.28
C ILE A 408 -6.83 15.54 13.78
N GLN A 409 -7.72 16.35 14.36
CA GLN A 409 -7.37 17.67 14.91
C GLN A 409 -6.48 17.55 16.15
N GLN A 410 -6.79 16.64 17.06
CA GLN A 410 -5.95 16.35 18.22
C GLN A 410 -4.56 15.87 17.78
N LEU A 411 -4.48 14.99 16.78
CA LEU A 411 -3.21 14.55 16.20
C LEU A 411 -2.45 15.69 15.54
N LEU A 412 -3.11 16.62 14.86
CA LEU A 412 -2.45 17.74 14.19
C LEU A 412 -1.66 18.61 15.17
N ALA A 413 -2.15 18.74 16.41
CA ALA A 413 -1.46 19.45 17.48
C ALA A 413 -0.26 18.68 18.08
N ILE A 414 -0.24 17.35 17.92
CA ILE A 414 0.80 16.48 18.49
C ILE A 414 1.88 16.17 17.44
N ASP A 415 1.44 15.74 16.26
CA ASP A 415 2.26 15.30 15.14
C ASP A 415 1.53 15.54 13.80
N PRO A 416 1.90 16.59 13.06
CA PRO A 416 1.26 16.94 11.79
C PRO A 416 1.38 15.87 10.70
N GLU A 417 2.44 15.05 10.72
CA GLU A 417 2.68 14.02 9.71
C GLU A 417 1.73 12.83 9.93
N LEU A 418 1.55 12.41 11.19
CA LEU A 418 0.56 11.38 11.55
C LEU A 418 -0.87 11.85 11.30
N ALA A 419 -1.18 13.12 11.58
CA ALA A 419 -2.49 13.70 11.31
C ALA A 419 -2.82 13.68 9.81
N LYS A 420 -1.85 14.03 8.96
CA LYS A 420 -1.98 13.95 7.51
C LYS A 420 -2.21 12.51 7.05
N ALA A 421 -1.44 11.55 7.56
CA ALA A 421 -1.60 10.14 7.23
C ALA A 421 -3.00 9.61 7.61
N MET A 422 -3.49 9.95 8.81
CA MET A 422 -4.83 9.60 9.26
C MET A 422 -5.92 10.24 8.42
N LYS A 423 -5.74 11.50 8.03
CA LYS A 423 -6.67 12.18 7.13
C LYS A 423 -6.77 11.48 5.77
N VAL A 424 -5.64 11.07 5.19
CA VAL A 424 -5.61 10.31 3.93
C VAL A 424 -6.33 8.98 4.10
N PHE A 425 -6.03 8.24 5.16
CA PHE A 425 -6.64 6.94 5.46
C PHE A 425 -8.17 7.00 5.65
N LEU A 426 -8.67 8.08 6.24
CA LEU A 426 -10.10 8.30 6.48
C LEU A 426 -10.79 9.09 5.36
N THR A 427 -10.11 9.33 4.24
CA THR A 427 -10.73 9.97 3.07
C THR A 427 -11.23 8.91 2.09
N SER A 428 -12.45 9.09 1.58
CA SER A 428 -13.03 8.15 0.61
C SER A 428 -12.31 8.23 -0.73
N ASN A 429 -11.62 7.15 -1.09
CA ASN A 429 -11.02 6.98 -2.42
C ASN A 429 -12.06 7.00 -3.57
N LYS A 430 -13.37 6.81 -3.28
CA LYS A 430 -14.45 6.83 -4.28
C LYS A 430 -14.96 8.23 -4.62
N THR A 431 -14.92 9.15 -3.66
CA THR A 431 -15.59 10.45 -3.76
C THR A 431 -14.65 11.63 -3.53
N GLY A 432 -13.43 11.40 -3.07
CA GLY A 432 -12.49 12.45 -2.66
C GLY A 432 -12.96 13.28 -1.45
N LYS A 433 -14.15 12.96 -0.93
CA LYS A 433 -14.76 13.60 0.24
C LYS A 433 -14.28 12.91 1.51
N GLU A 434 -13.97 13.71 2.52
CA GLU A 434 -13.69 13.25 3.89
C GLU A 434 -14.89 12.44 4.39
N ARG A 435 -14.74 11.11 4.47
CA ARG A 435 -15.73 10.22 5.08
C ARG A 435 -15.16 9.78 6.41
N VAL A 436 -15.40 10.59 7.43
CA VAL A 436 -14.59 10.50 8.64
C VAL A 436 -15.09 9.42 9.59
N ALA A 437 -16.25 8.80 9.38
CA ALA A 437 -16.65 7.60 10.14
C ALA A 437 -15.61 6.49 10.02
N MET A 438 -15.26 5.89 11.16
CA MET A 438 -14.36 4.73 11.23
C MET A 438 -15.13 3.48 11.63
N SER A 439 -14.94 2.39 10.88
CA SER A 439 -15.30 1.05 11.33
C SER A 439 -14.37 0.60 12.46
N GLU A 440 -14.77 -0.37 13.26
CA GLU A 440 -13.91 -0.98 14.28
C GLU A 440 -12.56 -1.47 13.73
N ALA A 441 -12.54 -2.09 12.54
CA ALA A 441 -11.28 -2.47 11.87
C ALA A 441 -10.36 -1.26 11.60
N GLN A 442 -10.93 -0.11 11.19
CA GLN A 442 -10.17 1.12 10.95
C GLN A 442 -9.70 1.73 12.26
N PHE A 443 -10.49 1.64 13.33
CA PHE A 443 -10.08 2.03 14.69
C PHE A 443 -8.85 1.23 15.14
N TYR A 444 -8.91 -0.11 15.10
CA TYR A 444 -7.78 -0.92 15.52
C TYR A 444 -6.56 -0.77 14.61
N SER A 445 -6.76 -0.49 13.32
CA SER A 445 -5.66 -0.20 12.40
C SER A 445 -4.98 1.13 12.72
N ALA A 446 -5.78 2.16 12.98
CA ALA A 446 -5.29 3.46 13.42
C ALA A 446 -4.57 3.35 14.77
N LYS A 447 -5.16 2.66 15.74
CA LYS A 447 -4.57 2.44 17.06
C LYS A 447 -3.24 1.68 16.97
N GLU A 448 -3.16 0.62 16.18
CA GLU A 448 -1.92 -0.14 15.99
C GLU A 448 -0.86 0.72 15.32
N MET A 449 -1.19 1.41 14.22
CA MET A 449 -0.27 2.29 13.52
C MET A 449 0.26 3.40 14.44
N LEU A 450 -0.62 4.12 15.14
CA LEU A 450 -0.22 5.21 16.04
C LEU A 450 0.68 4.71 17.18
N ASN A 451 0.41 3.51 17.71
CA ASN A 451 1.24 2.91 18.76
C ASN A 451 2.68 2.63 18.28
N LEU A 452 2.88 2.32 16.99
CA LEU A 452 4.22 2.17 16.41
C LEU A 452 5.03 3.47 16.41
N PHE A 453 4.36 4.61 16.55
CA PHE A 453 4.96 5.94 16.68
C PHE A 453 4.84 6.52 18.10
N GLY A 454 4.55 5.69 19.11
CA GLY A 454 4.48 6.11 20.51
C GLY A 454 3.21 6.87 20.90
N VAL A 455 2.18 6.84 20.04
CA VAL A 455 0.89 7.49 20.31
C VAL A 455 -0.16 6.40 20.54
N ASP A 456 -0.72 6.33 21.75
CA ASP A 456 -1.85 5.44 22.02
C ASP A 456 -3.16 6.22 21.99
N ILE A 457 -4.24 5.56 21.60
CA ILE A 457 -5.58 6.15 21.54
C ILE A 457 -6.58 5.25 22.24
N ASN A 458 -7.46 5.87 23.03
CA ASN A 458 -8.65 5.23 23.59
C ASN A 458 -9.89 5.87 22.99
N TYR A 459 -10.97 5.09 22.89
CA TYR A 459 -12.23 5.57 22.37
C TYR A 459 -13.35 5.31 23.36
N ASN A 460 -14.15 6.34 23.62
CA ASN A 460 -15.41 6.24 24.35
C ASN A 460 -16.53 6.76 23.44
N LYS A 461 -17.61 6.00 23.31
CA LYS A 461 -18.71 6.34 22.39
C LYS A 461 -19.40 7.68 22.72
N ASP A 462 -19.37 8.10 23.98
CA ASP A 462 -20.04 9.31 24.47
C ASP A 462 -19.07 10.51 24.54
N LYS A 463 -17.77 10.26 24.76
CA LYS A 463 -16.74 11.30 24.94
C LYS A 463 -15.80 11.52 23.76
N GLY A 464 -15.76 10.59 22.80
CA GLY A 464 -14.82 10.63 21.68
C GLY A 464 -13.46 10.00 22.00
N PHE A 465 -12.41 10.49 21.33
CA PHE A 465 -11.05 9.96 21.49
C PHE A 465 -10.27 10.68 22.60
N GLU A 466 -9.48 9.89 23.30
CA GLU A 466 -8.44 10.36 24.21
C GLU A 466 -7.09 9.89 23.67
N ILE A 467 -6.15 10.81 23.47
CA ILE A 467 -4.78 10.50 23.05
C ILE A 467 -3.89 10.40 24.29
N LEU A 468 -3.30 9.23 24.49
CA LEU A 468 -2.30 8.97 25.53
C LEU A 468 -0.93 8.95 24.87
N LYS A 469 -0.12 9.99 25.10
CA LYS A 469 1.26 10.04 24.61
C LYS A 469 2.14 9.17 25.53
N LYS A 470 2.89 8.23 24.96
CA LYS A 470 3.86 7.42 25.70
C LYS A 470 5.21 8.11 25.80
#